data_AF-A0A2C6WQM0-F1
#
_entry.id   AF-A0A2C6WQM0-F1
#
_cell.length_a   1.000
_cell.length_b   1.000
_cell.length_c   1.000
_cell.angle_alpha   90.00
_cell.angle_beta   90.00
_cell.angle_gamma   90.00
#
_symmetry.space_group_name_H-M   'P 1'
#
loop_
_entity.id
_entity.type
_entity.pdbx_description
1 polymer ?
#
loop_
_entity_poly.entity_id
_entity_poly.type
_entity_poly.pdbx_seq_one_letter_code
_entity_poly.pdbx_strand_id
1 'polypeptide(L)'
;MEFLSMHPIMSLLIIAGIIWAVIECIVMSILKSNQSINKFVLKVNKVSEKFKYAISIMFFIFATVGLDQIISYYLLASGLFWIIIFTVGIAGLILFIPHALCLLPLFTHKKKWHVFKIYIFCIMISLSIWWGLGLIIDHNTKIYTDEGGVGYYHGSLIKKQAGGIAYIVLSALSIMLIVMKKVANKNSDNAETAVNTIEE
;
A
#
# COMPACT_ATOMS: atom_id res chain seq x y z
N MET A 1 12.46 18.82 -0.57
CA MET A 1 11.65 18.18 0.50
C MET A 1 10.59 19.11 1.09
N GLU A 2 10.57 20.42 0.73
CA GLU A 2 9.60 21.40 1.25
C GLU A 2 8.19 21.30 0.63
N PHE A 3 8.08 20.86 -0.62
CA PHE A 3 6.76 20.68 -1.26
C PHE A 3 5.95 19.52 -0.65
N LEU A 4 6.65 18.58 0.00
CA LEU A 4 6.07 17.42 0.68
C LEU A 4 5.62 17.77 2.12
N SER A 5 6.14 18.86 2.71
CA SER A 5 5.86 19.25 4.10
C SER A 5 4.76 20.30 4.25
N MET A 6 4.47 21.11 3.22
CA MET A 6 3.43 22.16 3.32
C MET A 6 1.99 21.64 3.23
N HIS A 7 1.73 20.55 2.48
CA HIS A 7 0.39 19.94 2.37
C HIS A 7 0.45 18.41 2.27
N PRO A 8 0.54 17.70 3.41
CA PRO A 8 0.75 16.24 3.45
C PRO A 8 -0.40 15.43 2.82
N ILE A 9 -1.62 15.96 2.83
CA ILE A 9 -2.78 15.31 2.18
C ILE A 9 -2.66 15.43 0.65
N MET A 10 -2.25 16.60 0.15
CA MET A 10 -2.12 16.82 -1.30
C MET A 10 -0.97 15.99 -1.88
N SER A 11 0.15 15.87 -1.17
CA SER A 11 1.26 15.02 -1.60
C SER A 11 0.87 13.54 -1.66
N LEU A 12 0.09 13.04 -0.68
CA LEU A 12 -0.44 11.67 -0.69
C LEU A 12 -1.37 11.42 -1.89
N LEU A 13 -2.26 12.37 -2.21
CA LEU A 13 -3.16 12.27 -3.36
C LEU A 13 -2.40 12.30 -4.69
N ILE A 14 -1.36 13.13 -4.80
CA ILE A 14 -0.48 13.18 -5.99
C ILE A 14 0.21 11.83 -6.18
N ILE A 15 0.81 11.27 -5.11
CA ILE A 15 1.46 9.95 -5.17
C ILE A 15 0.44 8.87 -5.55
N ALA A 16 -0.79 8.94 -5.02
CA ALA A 16 -1.85 7.99 -5.37
C ALA A 16 -2.24 8.07 -6.85
N GLY A 17 -2.31 9.29 -7.39
CA GLY A 17 -2.51 9.53 -8.83
C GLY A 17 -1.38 8.96 -9.68
N ILE A 18 -0.12 9.14 -9.27
CA ILE A 18 1.05 8.57 -9.96
C ILE A 18 0.98 7.04 -9.94
N ILE A 19 0.71 6.43 -8.78
CA ILE A 19 0.56 4.97 -8.64
C ILE A 19 -0.56 4.45 -9.55
N TRP A 20 -1.69 5.16 -9.59
CA TRP A 20 -2.79 4.81 -10.48
C TRP A 20 -2.34 4.81 -11.95
N ALA A 21 -1.66 5.86 -12.40
CA ALA A 21 -1.13 5.96 -13.76
C ALA A 21 -0.14 4.83 -14.08
N VAL A 22 0.74 4.48 -13.14
CA VAL A 22 1.68 3.35 -13.26
C VAL A 22 0.93 2.03 -13.41
N ILE A 23 -0.11 1.79 -12.60
CA ILE A 23 -0.94 0.59 -12.69
C ILE A 23 -1.60 0.50 -14.07
N GLU A 24 -2.21 1.59 -14.57
CA GLU A 24 -2.82 1.60 -15.91
C GLU A 24 -1.80 1.32 -17.02
N CYS A 25 -0.62 1.94 -16.93
CA CYS A 25 0.45 1.72 -17.89
C CYS A 25 0.88 0.24 -17.93
N ILE A 26 1.12 -0.37 -16.77
CA ILE A 26 1.51 -1.79 -16.69
C ILE A 26 0.39 -2.69 -17.22
N VAL A 27 -0.87 -2.43 -16.85
CA VAL A 27 -2.02 -3.22 -17.32
C VAL A 27 -2.15 -3.16 -18.83
N MET A 28 -2.02 -1.97 -19.43
CA MET A 28 -2.08 -1.82 -20.90
C MET A 28 -0.93 -2.55 -21.59
N SER A 29 0.29 -2.46 -21.04
CA SER A 29 1.45 -3.19 -21.54
C SER A 29 1.26 -4.71 -21.50
N ILE A 30 0.71 -5.25 -20.39
CA ILE A 30 0.44 -6.69 -20.27
C ILE A 30 -0.65 -7.14 -21.26
N LEU A 31 -1.74 -6.37 -21.40
CA LEU A 31 -2.81 -6.71 -22.33
C LEU A 31 -2.35 -6.70 -23.80
N LYS A 32 -1.44 -5.78 -24.16
CA LYS A 32 -0.83 -5.71 -25.48
C LYS A 32 0.27 -6.77 -25.69
N SER A 33 0.74 -7.41 -24.62
CA SER A 33 1.81 -8.41 -24.67
C SER A 33 1.33 -9.79 -25.14
N ASN A 34 2.27 -10.73 -25.27
CA ASN A 34 2.03 -12.08 -25.80
C ASN A 34 0.99 -12.87 -24.96
N GLN A 35 0.25 -13.77 -25.63
CA GLN A 35 -0.76 -14.64 -25.01
C GLN A 35 -0.24 -15.44 -23.81
N SER A 36 1.06 -15.74 -23.74
CA SER A 36 1.67 -16.47 -22.62
C SER A 36 1.57 -15.71 -21.29
N ILE A 37 1.82 -14.40 -21.30
CA ILE A 37 1.75 -13.54 -20.10
C ILE A 37 0.29 -13.40 -19.65
N ASN A 38 -0.63 -13.20 -20.62
CA ASN A 38 -2.06 -13.17 -20.32
C ASN A 38 -2.57 -14.50 -19.73
N LYS A 39 -2.13 -15.64 -20.26
CA LYS A 39 -2.46 -16.97 -19.70
C LYS A 39 -1.89 -17.16 -18.29
N PHE A 40 -0.67 -16.70 -18.03
CA PHE A 40 -0.07 -16.75 -16.69
C PHE A 40 -0.89 -15.94 -15.68
N VAL A 41 -1.23 -14.69 -16.00
CA VAL A 41 -2.03 -13.82 -15.12
C VAL A 41 -3.40 -14.42 -14.82
N LEU A 42 -4.07 -14.99 -15.82
CA LEU A 42 -5.35 -15.67 -15.64
C LEU A 42 -5.24 -16.90 -14.74
N LYS A 43 -4.16 -17.67 -14.84
CA LYS A 43 -3.90 -18.84 -13.98
C LYS A 43 -3.64 -18.43 -12.54
N VAL A 44 -2.87 -17.35 -12.33
CA VAL A 44 -2.59 -16.77 -11.01
C VAL A 44 -3.84 -16.14 -10.38
N ASN A 45 -4.78 -15.62 -11.18
CA ASN A 45 -6.04 -15.09 -10.62
C ASN A 45 -7.00 -16.20 -10.13
N LYS A 46 -6.86 -17.43 -10.64
CA LYS A 46 -7.62 -18.62 -10.20
C LYS A 46 -7.03 -19.33 -8.98
N VAL A 47 -6.16 -18.65 -8.25
CA VAL A 47 -5.46 -19.23 -7.12
C VAL A 47 -6.41 -19.51 -5.95
N SER A 48 -6.19 -20.67 -5.30
CA SER A 48 -7.01 -21.18 -4.21
C SER A 48 -7.15 -20.18 -3.05
N GLU A 49 -8.29 -20.22 -2.36
CA GLU A 49 -8.56 -19.38 -1.18
C GLU A 49 -7.43 -19.44 -0.13
N LYS A 50 -6.84 -20.63 0.08
CA LYS A 50 -5.72 -20.82 1.02
C LYS A 50 -4.52 -19.91 0.74
N PHE A 51 -4.22 -19.66 -0.52
CA PHE A 51 -3.09 -18.81 -0.91
C PHE A 51 -3.44 -17.31 -0.79
N LYS A 52 -4.70 -16.92 -0.97
CA LYS A 52 -5.15 -15.54 -0.67
C LYS A 52 -4.97 -15.21 0.81
N TYR A 53 -5.30 -16.16 1.70
CA TYR A 53 -5.03 -16.03 3.14
C TYR A 53 -3.53 -15.95 3.43
N ALA A 54 -2.70 -16.78 2.80
CA ALA A 54 -1.25 -16.72 2.99
C ALA A 54 -0.65 -15.35 2.60
N ILE A 55 -1.07 -14.79 1.45
CA ILE A 55 -0.67 -13.44 1.04
C ILE A 55 -1.16 -12.39 2.04
N SER A 56 -2.40 -12.51 2.52
CA SER A 56 -2.97 -11.59 3.52
C SER A 56 -2.15 -11.58 4.82
N ILE A 57 -1.73 -12.75 5.30
CA ILE A 57 -0.86 -12.89 6.47
C ILE A 57 0.52 -12.26 6.20
N MET A 58 1.10 -12.49 5.02
CA MET A 58 2.38 -11.87 4.64
C MET A 58 2.28 -10.34 4.65
N PHE A 59 1.17 -9.80 4.13
CA PHE A 59 0.90 -8.36 4.14
C PHE A 59 0.78 -7.82 5.57
N PHE A 60 0.12 -8.58 6.45
CA PHE A 60 -0.03 -8.22 7.86
C PHE A 60 1.31 -8.16 8.57
N ILE A 61 2.21 -9.11 8.30
CA ILE A 61 3.56 -9.12 8.87
C ILE A 61 4.34 -7.88 8.43
N PHE A 62 4.36 -7.56 7.12
CA PHE A 62 5.07 -6.38 6.64
C PHE A 62 4.50 -5.07 7.18
N ALA A 63 3.17 -4.94 7.22
CA ALA A 63 2.51 -3.77 7.80
C ALA A 63 2.86 -3.60 9.28
N THR A 64 2.89 -4.70 10.05
CA THR A 64 3.24 -4.69 11.47
C THR A 64 4.69 -4.27 11.69
N VAL A 65 5.62 -4.85 10.93
CA VAL A 65 7.06 -4.51 11.01
C VAL A 65 7.30 -3.03 10.68
N GLY A 66 6.64 -2.51 9.65
CA GLY A 66 6.72 -1.09 9.32
C GLY A 66 6.14 -0.19 10.41
N LEU A 67 4.96 -0.54 10.93
CA LEU A 67 4.28 0.25 11.97
C LEU A 67 5.06 0.31 13.28
N ASP A 68 5.61 -0.82 13.72
CA ASP A 68 6.44 -0.91 14.93
C ASP A 68 7.61 0.10 14.90
N GLN A 69 8.26 0.23 13.74
CA GLN A 69 9.34 1.19 13.56
C GLN A 69 8.83 2.64 13.49
N ILE A 70 7.66 2.91 12.89
CA ILE A 70 7.08 4.26 12.94
C ILE A 70 6.80 4.67 14.40
N ILE A 71 6.17 3.78 15.17
CA ILE A 71 5.81 4.05 16.56
C ILE A 71 7.06 4.34 17.38
N SER A 72 8.09 3.49 17.22
CA SER A 72 9.34 3.60 17.96
C SER A 72 10.11 4.90 17.67
N TYR A 73 10.23 5.29 16.39
CA TYR A 73 11.09 6.41 15.99
C TYR A 73 10.38 7.76 15.82
N TYR A 74 9.06 7.77 15.61
CA TYR A 74 8.32 9.01 15.33
C TYR A 74 7.23 9.32 16.35
N LEU A 75 6.58 8.30 16.92
CA LEU A 75 5.42 8.52 17.79
C LEU A 75 5.83 8.83 19.24
N LEU A 76 6.87 8.16 19.74
CA LEU A 76 7.45 8.43 21.06
C LEU A 76 8.37 9.66 21.07
N ALA A 77 8.70 10.19 19.89
CA ALA A 77 9.82 11.12 19.69
C ALA A 77 9.53 12.61 19.94
N SER A 78 8.29 13.01 20.21
CA SER A 78 7.96 14.44 20.34
C SER A 78 6.64 14.68 21.05
N GLY A 79 6.39 15.95 21.42
CA GLY A 79 5.05 16.46 21.80
C GLY A 79 3.94 16.18 20.76
N LEU A 80 4.25 15.58 19.60
CA LEU A 80 3.25 14.94 18.73
C LEU A 80 2.52 13.78 19.41
N PHE A 81 3.09 13.11 20.42
CA PHE A 81 2.38 12.11 21.23
C PHE A 81 1.09 12.70 21.82
N TRP A 82 1.20 13.87 22.44
CA TRP A 82 0.07 14.61 23.00
C TRP A 82 -0.85 15.16 21.91
N ILE A 83 -0.34 15.65 20.78
CA ILE A 83 -1.18 16.14 19.67
C ILE A 83 -1.97 14.98 19.03
N ILE A 84 -1.35 13.83 18.79
CA ILE A 84 -1.97 12.62 18.21
C ILE A 84 -3.03 12.04 19.15
N ILE A 85 -2.82 12.10 20.48
CA ILE A 85 -3.79 11.64 21.48
C ILE A 85 -4.91 12.67 21.74
N PHE A 86 -4.59 13.96 21.93
CA PHE A 86 -5.54 14.98 22.39
C PHE A 86 -6.29 15.72 21.28
N THR A 87 -5.71 15.94 20.10
CA THR A 87 -6.41 16.68 19.03
C THR A 87 -7.04 15.77 17.98
N VAL A 88 -6.51 14.56 17.76
CA VAL A 88 -6.92 13.73 16.62
C VAL A 88 -6.77 12.23 16.91
N GLY A 89 -7.64 11.63 17.72
CA GLY A 89 -7.76 10.16 17.79
C GLY A 89 -7.94 9.49 16.41
N ILE A 90 -8.37 10.26 15.40
CA ILE A 90 -8.46 9.88 13.98
C ILE A 90 -7.08 9.81 13.28
N ALA A 91 -6.07 10.61 13.67
CA ALA A 91 -4.73 10.56 13.08
C ALA A 91 -3.97 9.30 13.49
N GLY A 92 -4.24 8.79 14.70
CA GLY A 92 -3.80 7.45 15.10
C GLY A 92 -4.33 6.37 14.16
N LEU A 93 -5.58 6.47 13.70
CA LEU A 93 -6.15 5.52 12.72
C LEU A 93 -5.41 5.55 11.38
N ILE A 94 -4.86 6.70 10.97
CA ILE A 94 -4.08 6.83 9.73
C ILE A 94 -2.85 5.92 9.75
N LEU A 95 -2.22 5.73 10.91
CA LEU A 95 -1.06 4.83 11.05
C LEU A 95 -1.42 3.36 10.78
N PHE A 96 -2.66 2.96 11.06
CA PHE A 96 -3.12 1.61 10.84
C PHE A 96 -3.66 1.37 9.42
N ILE A 97 -3.88 2.42 8.61
CA ILE A 97 -4.39 2.31 7.23
C ILE A 97 -3.59 1.32 6.35
N PRO A 98 -2.25 1.23 6.41
CA PRO A 98 -1.50 0.21 5.67
C PRO A 98 -1.94 -1.24 5.94
N HIS A 99 -2.49 -1.53 7.12
CA HIS A 99 -3.02 -2.86 7.45
C HIS A 99 -4.27 -3.22 6.64
N ALA A 100 -5.02 -2.24 6.14
CA ALA A 100 -6.15 -2.50 5.25
C ALA A 100 -5.73 -3.14 3.92
N LEU A 101 -4.45 -3.02 3.52
CA LEU A 101 -3.90 -3.75 2.37
C LEU A 101 -3.97 -5.26 2.55
N CYS A 102 -4.04 -5.79 3.77
CA CYS A 102 -4.21 -7.22 4.03
C CYS A 102 -5.54 -7.76 3.47
N LEU A 103 -6.53 -6.91 3.25
CA LEU A 103 -7.82 -7.29 2.64
C LEU A 103 -7.75 -7.33 1.11
N LEU A 104 -6.70 -6.80 0.50
CA LEU A 104 -6.53 -6.74 -0.95
C LEU A 104 -6.59 -8.13 -1.62
N PRO A 105 -5.96 -9.20 -1.10
CA PRO A 105 -6.05 -10.53 -1.70
C PRO A 105 -7.48 -11.09 -1.69
N LEU A 106 -8.22 -10.86 -0.60
CA LEU A 106 -9.59 -11.35 -0.36
C LEU A 106 -10.65 -10.56 -1.14
N PHE A 107 -10.30 -9.38 -1.65
CA PHE A 107 -11.25 -8.50 -2.32
C PHE A 107 -11.77 -9.11 -3.64
N THR A 108 -13.09 -9.30 -3.75
CA THR A 108 -13.79 -9.79 -4.95
C THR A 108 -14.38 -8.64 -5.77
N HIS A 109 -14.30 -8.75 -7.10
CA HIS A 109 -14.84 -7.76 -8.04
C HIS A 109 -16.37 -7.80 -8.09
N LYS A 110 -17.04 -6.75 -7.57
CA LYS A 110 -18.47 -6.50 -7.83
C LYS A 110 -18.62 -5.21 -8.66
N LYS A 111 -19.34 -5.30 -9.79
CA LYS A 111 -19.34 -4.34 -10.93
C LYS A 111 -19.54 -2.84 -10.59
N LYS A 112 -20.34 -2.48 -9.57
CA LYS A 112 -20.89 -1.12 -9.44
C LYS A 112 -19.98 -0.05 -8.76
N TRP A 113 -18.91 -0.44 -8.04
CA TRP A 113 -18.05 0.50 -7.27
C TRP A 113 -16.55 0.22 -7.39
N HIS A 114 -16.14 -0.36 -8.51
CA HIS A 114 -14.83 -0.98 -8.65
C HIS A 114 -13.66 0.02 -8.71
N VAL A 115 -13.77 1.05 -9.55
CA VAL A 115 -12.72 2.04 -9.77
C VAL A 115 -12.41 2.80 -8.47
N PHE A 116 -13.47 3.22 -7.76
CA PHE A 116 -13.36 3.91 -6.48
C PHE A 116 -12.63 3.07 -5.42
N LYS A 117 -12.94 1.77 -5.34
CA LYS A 117 -12.28 0.86 -4.39
C LYS A 117 -10.81 0.64 -4.71
N ILE A 118 -10.43 0.51 -5.98
CA ILE A 118 -9.01 0.45 -6.36
C ILE A 118 -8.31 1.77 -5.98
N TYR A 119 -8.95 2.91 -6.20
CA TYR A 119 -8.37 4.20 -5.84
C TYR A 119 -8.11 4.33 -4.34
N ILE A 120 -9.02 3.82 -3.49
CA ILE A 120 -8.79 3.70 -2.05
C ILE A 120 -7.53 2.87 -1.75
N PHE A 121 -7.35 1.72 -2.41
CA PHE A 121 -6.13 0.93 -2.25
C PHE A 121 -4.88 1.69 -2.75
N CYS A 122 -4.96 2.48 -3.81
CA CYS A 122 -3.85 3.34 -4.24
C CYS A 122 -3.46 4.35 -3.16
N ILE A 123 -4.42 4.96 -2.46
CA ILE A 123 -4.14 5.86 -1.34
C ILE A 123 -3.42 5.11 -0.20
N MET A 124 -3.84 3.87 0.11
CA MET A 124 -3.18 3.04 1.12
C MET A 124 -1.73 2.68 0.75
N ILE A 125 -1.49 2.39 -0.53
CA ILE A 125 -0.15 2.13 -1.07
C ILE A 125 0.70 3.41 -0.99
N SER A 126 0.17 4.57 -1.38
CA SER A 126 0.86 5.86 -1.26
C SER A 126 1.31 6.14 0.16
N LEU A 127 0.43 5.91 1.14
CA LEU A 127 0.73 6.11 2.54
C LEU A 127 1.84 5.17 3.03
N SER A 128 1.83 3.92 2.57
CA SER A 128 2.87 2.94 2.87
C SER A 128 4.22 3.37 2.27
N ILE A 129 4.25 3.85 1.02
CA ILE A 129 5.46 4.40 0.40
C ILE A 129 5.96 5.64 1.16
N TRP A 130 5.06 6.53 1.55
CA TRP A 130 5.38 7.75 2.28
C TRP A 130 6.12 7.45 3.58
N TRP A 131 5.52 6.59 4.41
CA TRP A 131 6.13 6.17 5.66
C TRP A 131 7.41 5.35 5.45
N GLY A 132 7.41 4.47 4.46
CA GLY A 132 8.58 3.65 4.12
C GLY A 132 9.80 4.49 3.74
N LEU A 133 9.61 5.49 2.88
CA LEU A 133 10.67 6.43 2.52
C LEU A 133 11.10 7.30 3.70
N GLY A 134 10.15 7.75 4.53
CA GLY A 134 10.47 8.49 5.75
C GLY A 134 11.45 7.72 6.65
N LEU A 135 11.16 6.45 6.93
CA LEU A 135 12.01 5.58 7.73
C LEU A 135 13.39 5.32 7.11
N ILE A 136 13.48 5.23 5.78
CA ILE A 136 14.75 4.93 5.07
C ILE A 136 15.66 6.16 5.00
N ILE A 137 15.09 7.33 4.67
CA ILE A 137 15.85 8.57 4.42
C ILE A 137 16.30 9.21 5.73
N ASP A 138 15.48 9.12 6.78
CA ASP A 138 15.82 9.71 8.06
C ASP A 138 16.83 8.85 8.82
N HIS A 139 18.06 9.36 8.92
CA HIS A 139 19.16 8.70 9.62
C HIS A 139 19.15 8.96 11.13
N ASN A 140 18.21 9.75 11.65
CA ASN A 140 18.08 9.96 13.08
C ASN A 140 17.61 8.67 13.77
N THR A 141 18.41 8.16 14.69
CA THR A 141 18.10 6.95 15.46
C THR A 141 17.66 7.24 16.89
N LYS A 142 17.42 8.50 17.24
CA LYS A 142 16.94 8.87 18.56
C LYS A 142 15.53 8.32 18.79
N ILE A 143 15.40 7.48 19.80
CA ILE A 143 14.14 7.04 20.36
C ILE A 143 14.02 7.75 21.70
N TYR A 144 12.99 8.59 21.82
CA TYR A 144 12.80 9.36 23.03
C TYR A 144 12.06 8.51 24.06
N THR A 145 12.51 8.60 25.31
CA THR A 145 11.98 7.84 26.45
C THR A 145 10.97 8.62 27.25
N ASP A 146 10.87 9.92 26.98
CA ASP A 146 9.94 10.82 27.61
C ASP A 146 9.26 11.72 26.58
N GLU A 147 8.10 12.23 26.98
CA GLU A 147 7.27 13.11 26.18
C GLU A 147 7.86 14.52 26.06
N GLY A 148 8.80 14.86 26.96
CA GLY A 148 9.51 16.13 26.97
C GLY A 148 10.58 16.25 25.88
N GLY A 149 10.91 15.14 25.21
CA GLY A 149 11.96 15.11 24.21
C GLY A 149 13.36 15.30 24.79
N VAL A 150 13.53 15.10 26.10
CA VAL A 150 14.78 15.38 26.83
C VAL A 150 15.59 14.10 26.99
N GLY A 151 14.95 13.01 27.42
CA GLY A 151 15.51 11.68 27.49
C GLY A 151 15.41 10.95 26.16
N TYR A 152 16.53 10.45 25.65
CA TYR A 152 16.56 9.59 24.47
C TYR A 152 17.65 8.52 24.59
N TYR A 153 17.43 7.39 23.93
CA TYR A 153 18.46 6.42 23.62
C TYR A 153 18.57 6.23 22.11
N HIS A 154 19.69 5.69 21.66
CA HIS A 154 19.91 5.40 20.25
C HIS A 154 19.41 4.00 19.90
N GLY A 155 18.41 3.94 19.03
CA GLY A 155 17.98 2.71 18.39
C GLY A 155 18.93 2.27 17.26
N SER A 156 18.61 1.15 16.62
CA SER A 156 19.38 0.63 15.50
C SER A 156 18.89 1.20 14.16
N LEU A 157 19.77 1.85 13.40
CA LEU A 157 19.47 2.33 12.05
C LEU A 157 19.01 1.19 11.12
N ILE A 158 19.62 0.02 11.26
CA ILE A 158 19.31 -1.17 10.46
C ILE A 158 17.86 -1.60 10.69
N LYS A 159 17.40 -1.63 11.95
CA LYS A 159 16.01 -1.99 12.28
C LYS A 159 15.01 -0.97 11.71
N LYS A 160 15.33 0.33 11.84
CA LYS A 160 14.51 1.41 11.27
C LYS A 160 14.36 1.28 9.76
N GLN A 161 15.48 1.11 9.05
CA GLN A 161 15.50 0.94 7.60
C GLN A 161 14.79 -0.35 7.17
N ALA A 162 14.91 -1.44 7.93
CA ALA A 162 14.18 -2.69 7.67
C ALA A 162 12.65 -2.48 7.74
N GLY A 163 12.15 -1.71 8.71
CA GLY A 163 10.74 -1.30 8.75
C GLY A 163 10.32 -0.49 7.53
N GLY A 164 11.17 0.44 7.09
CA GLY A 164 10.94 1.22 5.89
C GLY A 164 10.86 0.34 4.63
N ILE A 165 11.81 -0.59 4.48
CA ILE A 165 11.86 -1.56 3.37
C ILE A 165 10.61 -2.47 3.40
N ALA A 166 10.16 -2.91 4.57
CA ALA A 166 8.95 -3.71 4.70
C ALA A 166 7.73 -3.02 4.10
N TYR A 167 7.57 -1.70 4.33
CA TYR A 167 6.51 -0.93 3.69
C TYR A 167 6.69 -0.78 2.18
N ILE A 168 7.91 -0.59 1.68
CA ILE A 168 8.17 -0.52 0.24
C ILE A 168 7.83 -1.86 -0.44
N VAL A 169 8.17 -2.98 0.18
CA VAL A 169 7.84 -4.33 -0.30
C VAL A 169 6.33 -4.53 -0.29
N LEU A 170 5.64 -4.17 0.80
CA LEU A 170 4.18 -4.24 0.90
C LEU A 170 3.50 -3.46 -0.23
N SER A 171 3.98 -2.25 -0.52
CA SER A 171 3.49 -1.41 -1.61
C SER A 171 3.69 -2.05 -2.99
N ALA A 172 4.89 -2.55 -3.25
CA ALA A 172 5.21 -3.19 -4.52
C ALA A 172 4.34 -4.44 -4.78
N LEU A 173 4.18 -5.30 -3.77
CA LEU A 173 3.32 -6.49 -3.85
C LEU A 173 1.85 -6.12 -4.05
N SER A 174 1.39 -5.06 -3.38
CA SER A 174 0.01 -4.56 -3.54
C SER A 174 -0.26 -4.06 -4.95
N ILE A 175 0.68 -3.30 -5.55
CA ILE A 175 0.60 -2.86 -6.95
C ILE A 175 0.49 -4.08 -7.89
N MET A 176 1.34 -5.08 -7.70
CA MET A 176 1.32 -6.29 -8.53
C MET A 176 -0.03 -7.03 -8.45
N LEU A 177 -0.60 -7.17 -7.25
CA LEU A 177 -1.91 -7.81 -7.07
C LEU A 177 -3.04 -7.05 -7.77
N ILE A 178 -3.04 -5.70 -7.68
CA ILE A 178 -4.04 -4.87 -8.37
C ILE A 178 -3.92 -5.03 -9.88
N VAL A 179 -2.70 -5.01 -10.41
CA VAL A 179 -2.43 -5.20 -11.85
C VAL A 179 -2.98 -6.55 -12.31
N MET A 180 -2.65 -7.65 -11.63
CA MET A 180 -3.11 -8.99 -12.01
C MET A 180 -4.64 -9.10 -11.99
N LYS A 181 -5.29 -8.57 -10.95
CA LYS A 181 -6.74 -8.52 -10.83
C LYS A 181 -7.40 -7.73 -11.95
N LYS A 182 -6.84 -6.58 -12.29
CA LYS A 182 -7.37 -5.69 -13.33
C LYS A 182 -7.21 -6.27 -14.74
N VAL A 183 -6.09 -6.94 -15.02
CA VAL A 183 -5.88 -7.67 -16.29
C VAL A 183 -6.87 -8.82 -16.41
N ALA A 184 -7.06 -9.61 -15.35
CA ALA A 184 -7.98 -10.74 -15.39
C ALA A 184 -9.43 -10.30 -15.67
N ASN A 185 -9.88 -9.20 -15.09
CA ASN A 185 -11.20 -8.63 -15.36
C ASN A 185 -11.37 -8.11 -16.78
N LYS A 186 -10.40 -7.35 -17.32
CA LYS A 186 -10.50 -6.86 -18.70
C LYS A 186 -10.59 -8.02 -19.70
N ASN A 187 -9.92 -9.13 -19.42
CA ASN A 187 -10.03 -10.34 -20.23
C ASN A 187 -11.39 -11.04 -20.12
N SER A 188 -12.05 -11.04 -18.95
CA SER A 188 -13.41 -11.59 -18.83
C SER A 188 -14.44 -10.70 -19.52
N ASP A 189 -14.33 -9.39 -19.40
CA ASP A 189 -15.25 -8.44 -20.05
C ASP A 189 -15.16 -8.53 -21.59
N ASN A 190 -13.94 -8.69 -22.13
CA ASN A 190 -13.71 -8.91 -23.56
C ASN A 190 -14.27 -10.25 -24.06
N ALA A 191 -14.27 -11.29 -23.22
CA ALA A 191 -14.83 -12.59 -23.58
C ALA A 191 -16.36 -12.56 -23.60
N GLU A 192 -17.00 -11.92 -22.62
CA GLU A 192 -18.46 -11.73 -22.60
C GLU A 192 -18.95 -10.90 -23.80
N THR A 193 -18.24 -9.83 -24.14
CA THR A 193 -18.61 -8.98 -25.30
C THR A 193 -18.45 -9.70 -26.64
N ALA A 194 -17.42 -10.53 -26.81
CA ALA A 194 -17.23 -11.31 -28.03
C ALA A 194 -18.31 -12.37 -28.26
N VAL A 195 -18.82 -12.99 -27.18
CA VAL A 195 -19.91 -13.98 -27.27
C VAL A 195 -21.23 -13.30 -27.67
N ASN A 196 -21.56 -12.15 -27.07
CA ASN A 196 -22.79 -11.43 -27.37
C ASN A 196 -22.85 -10.89 -28.80
N THR A 197 -21.71 -10.57 -29.42
CA THR A 197 -21.66 -10.12 -30.84
C THR A 197 -21.79 -11.25 -31.87
N ILE A 198 -21.73 -12.52 -31.46
CA ILE A 198 -21.90 -13.69 -32.35
C ILE A 198 -23.37 -14.18 -32.35
N GLU A 199 -24.15 -13.78 -31.34
CA GLU A 199 -25.56 -14.16 -31.18
C GLU A 199 -26.56 -13.11 -31.73
N GLU A 200 -26.06 -11.98 -32.28
CA GLU A 200 -26.82 -11.00 -33.06
C GLU A 200 -26.62 -11.19 -34.58
#